data_AF-A0A6B0Y7X4-F1
#
_entry.id   AF-A0A6B0Y7X4-F1
#
_cell.length_a   1.000
_cell.length_b   1.000
_cell.length_c   1.000
_cell.angle_alpha   90.00
_cell.angle_beta   90.00
_cell.angle_gamma   90.00
#
_symmetry.space_group_name_H-M   'P 1'
#
loop_
_entity.id
_entity.type
_entity.pdbx_description
1 polymer ?
#
loop_
_entity_poly.entity_id
_entity_poly.type
_entity_poly.pdbx_seq_one_letter_code
_entity_poly.pdbx_strand_id
1 'polypeptide(L)'
;MTAALVLGGIGLAVAVLLSLARRALVRKEDANAGAVVVAIVAVLPQSQCAQCGYPGCRPYAEAVAAGERLDLCPPGGTRVVAALEELLGRDADTEMSEPVDAVARIVEADCIGCALCIDACPVDAIAGASKYLHAVIPERCTGCELCIPACPVDCIELVARSGEVTDPPAPANAAALPCIGCGRCEGACPVDLKPEMLHVAFETGATDTSVTDCIECTACTRACPSGIDLVGEFGALKHRLQGERETNRRADNARRHSDARNERLARQAREQAAHRAERLRAPHQWQ
;
A
#
# COMPACT_ATOMS: atom_id res chain seq x y z
N MET A 1 -36.35 -62.07 25.40
CA MET A 1 -36.06 -60.65 25.71
C MET A 1 -34.59 -60.28 25.54
N THR A 2 -33.63 -61.12 25.93
CA THR A 2 -32.18 -60.84 25.81
C THR A 2 -31.70 -60.63 24.37
N ALA A 3 -32.10 -61.48 23.42
CA ALA A 3 -31.69 -61.36 22.01
C ALA A 3 -32.17 -60.04 21.35
N ALA A 4 -33.37 -59.58 21.69
CA ALA A 4 -33.92 -58.33 21.15
C ALA A 4 -33.16 -57.09 21.67
N LEU A 5 -32.75 -57.10 22.94
CA LEU A 5 -31.94 -56.02 23.53
C LEU A 5 -30.53 -55.95 22.92
N VAL A 6 -29.91 -57.11 22.66
CA VAL A 6 -28.58 -57.18 22.02
C VAL A 6 -28.65 -56.65 20.58
N LEU A 7 -29.64 -57.08 19.79
CA LEU A 7 -29.82 -56.59 18.43
C LEU A 7 -30.15 -55.09 18.38
N GLY A 8 -30.98 -54.60 19.29
CA GLY A 8 -31.28 -53.16 19.41
C GLY A 8 -30.04 -52.32 19.79
N GLY A 9 -29.23 -52.82 20.72
CA GLY A 9 -27.97 -52.16 21.13
C GLY A 9 -26.95 -52.09 19.98
N ILE A 10 -26.80 -53.18 19.21
CA ILE A 10 -25.92 -53.20 18.03
C ILE A 10 -26.44 -52.22 16.96
N GLY A 11 -27.75 -52.20 16.71
CA GLY A 11 -28.37 -51.27 15.76
C GLY A 11 -28.13 -49.80 16.12
N LEU A 12 -28.29 -49.45 17.41
CA LEU A 12 -28.01 -48.10 17.90
C LEU A 12 -26.51 -47.75 17.77
N ALA A 13 -25.62 -48.69 18.13
CA ALA A 13 -24.18 -48.47 18.03
C ALA A 13 -23.73 -48.23 16.58
N VAL A 14 -24.23 -49.03 15.63
CA VAL A 14 -23.96 -48.86 14.19
C VAL A 14 -24.52 -47.53 13.67
N ALA A 15 -25.75 -47.17 14.05
CA ALA A 15 -26.36 -45.89 13.65
C ALA A 15 -25.56 -44.68 14.17
N VAL A 16 -25.11 -44.72 15.43
CA VAL A 16 -24.26 -43.67 16.01
C VAL A 16 -22.92 -43.60 15.28
N LEU A 17 -22.29 -44.75 15.02
CA LEU A 17 -20.99 -44.81 14.35
C LEU A 17 -21.06 -44.27 12.91
N LEU A 18 -22.09 -44.66 12.15
CA LEU A 18 -22.32 -44.15 10.80
C LEU A 18 -22.66 -42.63 10.79
N SER A 19 -23.43 -42.15 11.77
CA SER A 19 -23.73 -40.73 11.91
C SER A 19 -22.48 -39.89 12.20
N LEU A 20 -21.61 -40.38 13.10
CA LEU A 20 -20.32 -39.73 13.40
C LEU A 20 -19.37 -39.76 12.20
N ALA A 21 -19.26 -40.89 11.50
CA ALA A 21 -18.45 -41.01 10.29
C ALA A 21 -18.92 -40.04 9.19
N ARG A 22 -20.24 -39.98 8.94
CA ARG A 22 -20.81 -39.03 7.97
C ARG A 22 -20.51 -37.59 8.34
N ARG A 23 -20.67 -37.20 9.62
CA ARG A 23 -20.35 -35.85 10.11
C ARG A 23 -18.87 -35.51 10.00
N ALA A 24 -17.97 -36.49 10.14
CA ALA A 24 -16.54 -36.28 9.98
C ALA A 24 -16.15 -36.07 8.50
N LEU A 25 -16.77 -36.83 7.59
CA LEU A 25 -16.54 -36.70 6.15
C LEU A 25 -17.05 -35.36 5.61
N VAL A 26 -18.30 -34.99 5.91
CA VAL A 26 -18.89 -33.70 5.47
C VAL A 26 -18.04 -32.53 5.96
N ARG A 27 -17.61 -32.54 7.22
CA ARG A 27 -16.74 -31.48 7.76
C ARG A 27 -15.41 -31.38 7.05
N LYS A 28 -14.85 -32.49 6.58
CA LYS A 28 -13.59 -32.51 5.83
C LYS A 28 -13.80 -31.96 4.42
N GLU A 29 -14.92 -32.28 3.78
CA GLU A 29 -15.32 -31.73 2.48
C GLU A 29 -15.53 -30.21 2.58
N ASP A 30 -16.29 -29.74 3.58
CA ASP A 30 -16.52 -28.32 3.84
C ASP A 30 -15.21 -27.55 4.09
N ALA A 31 -14.29 -28.15 4.86
CA ALA A 31 -12.99 -27.54 5.14
C ALA A 31 -12.13 -27.42 3.87
N ASN A 32 -12.16 -28.44 3.00
CA ASN A 32 -11.45 -28.40 1.72
C ASN A 32 -12.08 -27.38 0.77
N ALA A 33 -13.41 -27.33 0.67
CA ALA A 33 -14.12 -26.34 -0.14
C ALA A 33 -13.79 -24.92 0.34
N GLY A 34 -13.81 -24.68 1.64
CA GLY A 34 -13.40 -23.41 2.23
C GLY A 34 -11.95 -23.03 1.91
N ALA A 35 -11.02 -23.99 1.95
CA ALA A 35 -9.62 -23.75 1.61
C ALA A 35 -9.43 -23.36 0.13
N VAL A 36 -10.16 -23.98 -0.78
CA VAL A 36 -10.14 -23.64 -2.21
C VAL A 36 -10.65 -22.23 -2.44
N VAL A 37 -11.77 -21.85 -1.82
CA VAL A 37 -12.32 -20.48 -1.91
C VAL A 37 -11.31 -19.45 -1.42
N VAL A 38 -10.64 -19.70 -0.29
CA VAL A 38 -9.60 -18.79 0.23
C VAL A 38 -8.45 -18.63 -0.76
N ALA A 39 -8.02 -19.71 -1.41
CA ALA A 39 -6.96 -19.68 -2.41
C ALA A 39 -7.38 -18.89 -3.67
N ILE A 40 -8.61 -19.08 -4.16
CA ILE A 40 -9.15 -18.31 -5.28
C ILE A 40 -9.21 -16.82 -4.92
N VAL A 41 -9.74 -16.47 -3.75
CA VAL A 41 -9.82 -15.08 -3.28
C VAL A 41 -8.44 -14.41 -3.28
N ALA A 42 -7.37 -15.13 -2.91
CA ALA A 42 -6.01 -14.59 -2.88
C ALA A 42 -5.45 -14.23 -4.27
N VAL A 43 -5.96 -14.85 -5.34
CA VAL A 43 -5.56 -14.56 -6.72
C VAL A 43 -6.31 -13.35 -7.29
N LEU A 44 -7.54 -13.12 -6.84
CA LEU A 44 -8.39 -12.02 -7.31
C LEU A 44 -7.82 -10.63 -6.92
N PRO A 45 -8.17 -9.55 -7.65
CA PRO A 45 -7.63 -8.21 -7.41
C PRO A 45 -8.05 -7.56 -6.07
N GLN A 46 -8.98 -8.17 -5.34
CA GLN A 46 -9.55 -7.65 -4.08
C GLN A 46 -10.19 -6.27 -4.15
N SER A 47 -10.50 -5.78 -5.35
CA SER A 47 -11.09 -4.46 -5.56
C SER A 47 -12.57 -4.36 -5.18
N GLN A 48 -13.24 -5.49 -4.90
CA GLN A 48 -14.67 -5.56 -4.56
C GLN A 48 -15.58 -4.78 -5.53
N CYS A 49 -15.16 -4.64 -6.79
CA CYS A 49 -15.79 -3.74 -7.75
C CYS A 49 -17.05 -4.30 -8.42
N ALA A 50 -17.42 -5.55 -8.19
CA ALA A 50 -18.61 -6.21 -8.72
C ALA A 50 -18.79 -6.24 -10.26
N GLN A 51 -17.77 -5.87 -11.05
CA GLN A 51 -17.83 -5.90 -12.52
C GLN A 51 -18.03 -7.31 -13.09
N CYS A 52 -17.72 -8.34 -12.31
CA CYS A 52 -18.00 -9.74 -12.66
C CYS A 52 -19.46 -10.16 -12.45
N GLY A 53 -20.34 -9.26 -11.99
CA GLY A 53 -21.73 -9.56 -11.65
C GLY A 53 -21.92 -10.10 -10.22
N TYR A 54 -20.85 -10.30 -9.45
CA TYR A 54 -20.90 -10.73 -8.05
C TYR A 54 -20.65 -9.56 -7.10
N PRO A 55 -21.27 -9.51 -5.91
CA PRO A 55 -21.14 -8.37 -4.99
C PRO A 55 -19.73 -8.20 -4.36
N GLY A 56 -18.78 -9.07 -4.71
CA GLY A 56 -17.39 -8.97 -4.27
C GLY A 56 -16.55 -10.16 -4.74
N CYS A 57 -15.27 -10.13 -4.40
CA CYS A 57 -14.31 -11.17 -4.77
C CYS A 57 -14.61 -12.51 -4.11
N ARG A 58 -15.09 -12.52 -2.85
CA ARG A 58 -15.41 -13.78 -2.15
C ARG A 58 -16.63 -14.51 -2.75
N PRO A 59 -17.78 -13.86 -2.99
CA PRO A 59 -18.90 -14.50 -3.68
C PRO A 59 -18.54 -15.01 -5.08
N TYR A 60 -17.72 -14.28 -5.83
CA TYR A 60 -17.20 -14.77 -7.11
C TYR A 60 -16.32 -16.02 -6.92
N ALA A 61 -15.42 -16.01 -5.92
CA ALA A 61 -14.58 -17.15 -5.63
C ALA A 61 -15.35 -18.42 -5.23
N GLU A 62 -16.45 -18.26 -4.48
CA GLU A 62 -17.37 -19.35 -4.14
C GLU A 62 -18.04 -19.93 -5.40
N ALA A 63 -18.48 -19.07 -6.32
CA ALA A 63 -19.05 -19.50 -7.60
C ALA A 63 -18.00 -20.22 -8.46
N VAL A 64 -16.78 -19.69 -8.55
CA VAL A 64 -15.66 -20.32 -9.27
C VAL A 64 -15.32 -21.69 -8.68
N ALA A 65 -15.31 -21.82 -7.35
CA ALA A 65 -15.13 -23.10 -6.68
C ALA A 65 -16.26 -24.09 -6.99
N ALA A 66 -17.47 -23.59 -7.23
CA ALA A 66 -18.64 -24.38 -7.62
C ALA A 66 -18.72 -24.70 -9.13
N GLY A 67 -17.75 -24.22 -9.93
CA GLY A 67 -17.66 -24.51 -11.37
C GLY A 67 -18.03 -23.37 -12.31
N GLU A 68 -18.19 -22.14 -11.81
CA GLU A 68 -18.42 -20.95 -12.64
C GLU A 68 -17.24 -20.66 -13.60
N ARG A 69 -17.49 -19.86 -14.64
CA ARG A 69 -16.44 -19.36 -15.54
C ARG A 69 -15.30 -18.64 -14.81
N LEU A 70 -14.08 -18.73 -15.37
CA LEU A 70 -12.84 -18.18 -14.78
C LEU A 70 -12.54 -16.75 -15.22
N ASP A 71 -13.10 -16.34 -16.35
CA ASP A 71 -12.76 -15.14 -17.10
C ASP A 71 -13.75 -13.98 -16.90
N LEU A 72 -14.65 -14.11 -15.93
CA LEU A 72 -15.63 -13.07 -15.60
C LEU A 72 -15.04 -11.89 -14.82
N CYS A 73 -13.73 -11.84 -14.55
CA CYS A 73 -13.11 -10.75 -13.78
C CYS A 73 -12.35 -9.77 -14.70
N PRO A 74 -13.02 -8.75 -15.28
CA PRO A 74 -12.37 -7.73 -16.09
C PRO A 74 -11.11 -7.09 -15.47
N PRO A 75 -11.10 -6.66 -14.19
CA PRO A 75 -9.90 -6.04 -13.60
C PRO A 75 -8.78 -7.04 -13.35
N GLY A 76 -9.10 -8.34 -13.28
CA GLY A 76 -8.12 -9.41 -13.14
C GLY A 76 -7.44 -9.78 -14.46
N GLY A 77 -8.20 -9.68 -15.55
CA GLY A 77 -7.75 -10.00 -16.90
C GLY A 77 -7.13 -11.40 -17.01
N THR A 78 -6.25 -11.56 -18.01
CA THR A 78 -5.58 -12.83 -18.32
C THR A 78 -4.70 -13.35 -17.18
N ARG A 79 -4.14 -12.46 -16.33
CA ARG A 79 -3.33 -12.86 -15.18
C ARG A 79 -4.14 -13.67 -14.17
N VAL A 80 -5.35 -13.22 -13.87
CA VAL A 80 -6.24 -13.94 -12.94
C VAL A 80 -6.71 -15.23 -13.57
N VAL A 81 -7.09 -15.22 -14.84
CA VAL A 81 -7.50 -16.44 -15.56
C VAL A 81 -6.41 -17.52 -15.47
N ALA A 82 -5.18 -17.22 -15.90
CA ALA A 82 -4.08 -18.18 -15.88
C ALA A 82 -3.80 -18.76 -14.48
N ALA A 83 -3.86 -17.91 -13.45
CA ALA A 83 -3.67 -18.35 -12.08
C ALA A 83 -4.83 -19.22 -11.56
N LEU A 84 -6.07 -18.99 -12.02
CA LEU A 84 -7.22 -19.83 -11.69
C LEU A 84 -7.18 -21.16 -12.43
N GLU A 85 -6.73 -21.19 -13.69
CA GLU A 85 -6.53 -22.41 -14.46
C GLU A 85 -5.50 -23.31 -13.79
N GLU A 86 -4.36 -22.74 -13.37
CA GLU A 86 -3.33 -23.46 -12.61
C GLU A 86 -3.85 -23.99 -11.27
N LEU A 87 -4.61 -23.17 -10.53
CA LEU A 87 -5.14 -23.54 -9.22
C LEU A 87 -6.19 -24.65 -9.29
N LEU A 88 -7.05 -24.63 -10.31
CA LEU A 88 -8.24 -25.48 -10.40
C LEU A 88 -8.08 -26.63 -11.41
N GLY A 89 -7.05 -26.59 -12.25
CA GLY A 89 -6.78 -27.60 -13.26
C GLY A 89 -7.85 -27.68 -14.36
N ARG A 90 -8.49 -26.56 -14.70
CA ARG A 90 -9.49 -26.45 -15.76
C ARG A 90 -9.30 -25.16 -16.56
N ASP A 91 -9.54 -25.22 -17.86
CA ASP A 91 -9.34 -24.11 -18.79
C ASP A 91 -10.52 -23.11 -18.76
N ALA A 92 -10.25 -21.85 -19.10
CA ALA A 92 -11.28 -20.84 -19.28
C ALA A 92 -11.92 -20.90 -20.68
N ASP A 93 -13.23 -20.71 -20.74
CA ASP A 93 -13.94 -20.55 -22.01
C ASP A 93 -13.49 -19.24 -22.70
N THR A 94 -13.35 -19.27 -24.03
CA THR A 94 -12.53 -18.31 -24.79
C THR A 94 -13.22 -16.97 -25.10
N GLU A 95 -14.38 -16.67 -24.50
CA GLU A 95 -15.14 -15.45 -24.77
C GLU A 95 -14.92 -14.39 -23.68
N MET A 96 -13.71 -13.81 -23.72
CA MET A 96 -13.33 -12.69 -22.88
C MET A 96 -14.07 -11.43 -23.34
N SER A 97 -14.96 -10.89 -22.51
CA SER A 97 -15.62 -9.61 -22.80
C SER A 97 -14.61 -8.48 -22.68
N GLU A 98 -14.40 -7.71 -23.74
CA GLU A 98 -13.49 -6.56 -23.70
C GLU A 98 -13.96 -5.56 -22.63
N PRO A 99 -13.06 -5.10 -21.74
CA PRO A 99 -13.41 -4.12 -20.73
C PRO A 99 -13.77 -2.80 -21.41
N VAL A 100 -14.97 -2.31 -21.16
CA VAL A 100 -15.40 -0.99 -21.62
C VAL A 100 -14.62 0.04 -20.81
N ASP A 101 -13.73 0.80 -21.46
CA ASP A 101 -12.92 1.81 -20.80
C ASP A 101 -13.74 3.07 -20.50
N ALA A 102 -14.54 3.00 -19.43
CA ALA A 102 -15.43 4.05 -19.00
C ALA A 102 -15.15 4.47 -17.55
N VAL A 103 -15.33 5.76 -17.27
CA VAL A 103 -15.20 6.36 -15.94
C VAL A 103 -16.50 7.08 -15.59
N ALA A 104 -16.84 7.05 -14.31
CA ALA A 104 -17.97 7.84 -13.81
C ALA A 104 -17.63 9.34 -13.88
N ARG A 105 -18.60 10.16 -14.22
CA ARG A 105 -18.56 11.63 -14.13
C ARG A 105 -19.77 12.09 -13.33
N ILE A 106 -19.54 13.02 -12.39
CA ILE A 106 -20.61 13.63 -11.60
C ILE A 106 -20.96 14.96 -12.25
N VAL A 107 -22.23 15.15 -12.59
CA VAL A 107 -22.76 16.42 -13.10
C VAL A 107 -22.86 17.40 -11.94
N GLU A 108 -21.95 18.37 -11.89
CA GLU A 108 -21.79 19.26 -10.74
C GLU A 108 -23.03 20.12 -10.49
N ALA A 109 -23.77 20.47 -11.54
CA ALA A 109 -24.99 21.28 -11.46
C ALA A 109 -26.10 20.61 -10.63
N ASP A 110 -26.15 19.28 -10.61
CA ASP A 110 -27.22 18.50 -10.00
C ASP A 110 -26.80 17.87 -8.67
N CYS A 111 -25.51 17.90 -8.34
CA CYS A 111 -24.98 17.28 -7.13
C CYS A 111 -25.41 18.04 -5.87
N ILE A 112 -26.17 17.37 -4.99
CA ILE A 112 -26.65 17.93 -3.72
C ILE A 112 -25.72 17.67 -2.51
N GLY A 113 -24.56 17.04 -2.73
CA GLY A 113 -23.61 16.74 -1.65
C GLY A 113 -24.12 15.71 -0.61
N CYS A 114 -24.82 14.66 -1.03
CA CYS A 114 -25.39 13.65 -0.10
C CYS A 114 -24.38 12.61 0.44
N ALA A 115 -23.21 12.47 -0.21
CA ALA A 115 -22.12 11.54 0.09
C ALA A 115 -22.40 10.04 -0.11
N LEU A 116 -23.62 9.62 -0.49
CA LEU A 116 -23.97 8.21 -0.72
C LEU A 116 -23.12 7.54 -1.81
N CYS A 117 -22.70 8.30 -2.82
CA CYS A 117 -21.79 7.82 -3.87
C CYS A 117 -20.39 7.48 -3.32
N ILE A 118 -19.91 8.19 -2.29
CA ILE A 118 -18.62 7.91 -1.67
C ILE A 118 -18.67 6.55 -0.99
N ASP A 119 -19.70 6.31 -0.17
CA ASP A 119 -19.88 5.05 0.55
C ASP A 119 -20.05 3.85 -0.40
N ALA A 120 -20.64 4.08 -1.57
CA ALA A 120 -20.81 3.06 -2.61
C ALA A 120 -19.54 2.77 -3.42
N CYS A 121 -18.53 3.63 -3.37
CA CYS A 121 -17.33 3.49 -4.20
C CYS A 121 -16.31 2.53 -3.55
N PRO A 122 -16.06 1.33 -4.12
CA PRO A 122 -15.21 0.33 -3.46
C PRO A 122 -13.70 0.61 -3.59
N VAL A 123 -13.32 1.61 -4.39
CA VAL A 123 -11.93 1.97 -4.71
C VAL A 123 -11.59 3.41 -4.32
N ASP A 124 -12.47 4.07 -3.57
CA ASP A 124 -12.30 5.46 -3.11
C ASP A 124 -11.94 6.43 -4.25
N ALA A 125 -12.61 6.26 -5.39
CA ALA A 125 -12.41 7.10 -6.58
C ALA A 125 -13.24 8.40 -6.55
N ILE A 126 -14.08 8.61 -5.54
CA ILE A 126 -14.94 9.81 -5.44
C ILE A 126 -14.45 10.66 -4.27
N ALA A 127 -14.10 11.90 -4.55
CA ALA A 127 -13.66 12.89 -3.57
C ALA A 127 -14.74 13.93 -3.31
N GLY A 128 -14.84 14.39 -2.07
CA GLY A 128 -15.74 15.45 -1.63
C GLY A 128 -16.15 15.25 -0.18
N ALA A 129 -17.21 15.92 0.26
CA ALA A 129 -17.73 15.83 1.61
C ALA A 129 -19.23 16.09 1.65
N SER A 130 -19.89 15.68 2.73
CA SER A 130 -21.30 15.99 2.96
C SER A 130 -21.55 17.50 2.84
N LYS A 131 -22.56 17.87 2.05
CA LYS A 131 -22.94 19.25 1.69
C LYS A 131 -21.97 19.98 0.76
N TYR A 132 -20.99 19.29 0.19
CA TYR A 132 -20.10 19.81 -0.84
C TYR A 132 -20.23 19.00 -2.14
N LEU A 133 -19.77 19.58 -3.24
CA LEU A 133 -19.73 18.89 -4.53
C LEU A 133 -18.75 17.73 -4.48
N HIS A 134 -19.11 16.65 -5.18
CA HIS A 134 -18.26 15.48 -5.34
C HIS A 134 -17.66 15.46 -6.74
N ALA A 135 -16.45 14.92 -6.87
CA ALA A 135 -15.76 14.73 -8.14
C ALA A 135 -15.16 13.33 -8.20
N VAL A 136 -15.13 12.74 -9.40
CA VAL A 136 -14.50 11.44 -9.64
C VAL A 136 -13.03 11.67 -10.02
N ILE A 137 -12.13 10.87 -9.45
CA ILE A 137 -10.71 10.77 -9.79
C ILE A 137 -10.58 9.71 -10.90
N PRO A 138 -10.42 10.08 -12.18
CA PRO A 138 -10.52 9.15 -13.30
C PRO A 138 -9.50 8.01 -13.25
N GLU A 139 -8.32 8.27 -12.70
CA GLU A 139 -7.20 7.30 -12.60
C GLU A 139 -7.48 6.19 -11.59
N ARG A 140 -8.40 6.42 -10.65
CA ARG A 140 -8.82 5.43 -9.64
C ARG A 140 -10.15 4.78 -9.98
N CYS A 141 -10.96 5.41 -10.83
CA CYS A 141 -12.27 4.92 -11.21
C CYS A 141 -12.13 3.66 -12.09
N THR A 142 -12.75 2.57 -11.64
CA THR A 142 -12.79 1.31 -12.40
C THR A 142 -13.93 1.25 -13.41
N GLY A 143 -14.92 2.15 -13.34
CA GLY A 143 -16.14 2.08 -14.15
C GLY A 143 -17.13 1.03 -13.64
N CYS A 144 -17.13 0.69 -12.35
CA CYS A 144 -18.01 -0.34 -11.76
C CYS A 144 -19.49 0.03 -11.60
N GLU A 145 -19.87 1.27 -11.88
CA GLU A 145 -21.27 1.75 -11.84
C GLU A 145 -21.99 1.71 -10.48
N LEU A 146 -21.38 1.17 -9.41
CA LEU A 146 -22.02 1.06 -8.09
C LEU A 146 -22.50 2.40 -7.51
N CYS A 147 -21.89 3.52 -7.91
CA CYS A 147 -22.27 4.86 -7.49
C CYS A 147 -23.54 5.39 -8.16
N ILE A 148 -23.89 4.92 -9.37
CA ILE A 148 -25.07 5.37 -10.13
C ILE A 148 -26.37 5.08 -9.36
N PRO A 149 -26.69 3.83 -8.98
CA PRO A 149 -27.92 3.54 -8.23
C PRO A 149 -27.89 4.10 -6.79
N ALA A 150 -26.72 4.46 -6.26
CA ALA A 150 -26.60 5.08 -4.95
C ALA A 150 -26.95 6.58 -4.96
N CYS A 151 -26.93 7.24 -6.14
CA CYS A 151 -27.17 8.66 -6.27
C CYS A 151 -28.68 8.98 -6.24
N PRO A 152 -29.21 9.69 -5.20
CA PRO A 152 -30.64 9.94 -5.08
C PRO A 152 -31.17 11.00 -6.05
N VAL A 153 -30.27 11.71 -6.73
CA VAL A 153 -30.59 12.76 -7.71
C VAL A 153 -30.11 12.40 -9.13
N ASP A 154 -29.62 11.17 -9.31
CA ASP A 154 -29.21 10.62 -10.61
C ASP A 154 -28.20 11.50 -11.38
N CYS A 155 -27.30 12.18 -10.66
CA CYS A 155 -26.33 13.10 -11.25
C CYS A 155 -25.01 12.43 -11.70
N ILE A 156 -24.99 11.12 -11.95
CA ILE A 156 -23.77 10.37 -12.30
C ILE A 156 -23.95 9.67 -13.64
N GLU A 157 -23.01 9.89 -14.55
CA GLU A 157 -23.00 9.27 -15.88
C GLU A 157 -21.68 8.53 -16.13
N LEU A 158 -21.72 7.51 -17.00
CA LEU A 158 -20.51 6.90 -17.52
C LEU A 158 -20.07 7.61 -18.80
N VAL A 159 -18.82 8.02 -18.82
CA VAL A 159 -18.17 8.57 -20.00
C VAL A 159 -17.02 7.67 -20.40
N ALA A 160 -16.76 7.55 -21.70
CA ALA A 160 -15.52 6.94 -22.15
C ALA A 160 -14.36 7.65 -21.46
N ARG A 161 -13.41 6.89 -20.91
CA ARG A 161 -12.17 7.47 -20.39
C ARG A 161 -11.55 8.20 -21.56
N SER A 162 -11.56 9.52 -21.51
CA SER A 162 -11.08 10.37 -22.60
C SER A 162 -9.66 9.95 -22.93
N GLY A 163 -9.48 9.27 -24.05
CA GLY A 163 -8.16 9.00 -24.60
C GLY A 163 -7.55 10.32 -25.02
N GLU A 164 -6.76 10.93 -24.12
CA GLU A 164 -5.58 11.76 -24.39
C GLU A 164 -5.02 12.31 -23.07
N VAL A 165 -4.16 11.52 -22.41
CA VAL A 165 -2.80 11.93 -21.99
C VAL A 165 -1.97 10.65 -21.93
N THR A 166 -1.61 10.09 -23.09
CA THR A 166 -0.38 9.29 -23.18
C THR A 166 0.68 10.23 -23.70
N ASP A 167 1.26 11.04 -22.82
CA ASP A 167 2.70 11.20 -22.97
C ASP A 167 3.26 9.78 -22.86
N PRO A 168 3.88 9.21 -23.91
CA PRO A 168 4.56 7.94 -23.76
C PRO A 168 5.51 8.08 -22.57
N PRO A 169 5.66 7.08 -21.68
CA PRO A 169 6.73 7.13 -20.71
C PRO A 169 8.00 7.39 -21.50
N ALA A 170 8.66 8.52 -21.22
CA ALA A 170 9.94 8.84 -21.83
C ALA A 170 10.78 7.56 -21.75
N PRO A 171 11.32 7.05 -22.87
CA PRO A 171 12.02 5.79 -22.86
C PRO A 171 13.11 5.90 -21.79
N ALA A 172 13.21 4.86 -20.95
CA ALA A 172 14.03 4.81 -19.73
C ALA A 172 15.55 5.01 -19.95
N ASN A 173 15.94 5.42 -21.14
CA ASN A 173 17.28 5.49 -21.69
C ASN A 173 17.41 6.46 -22.89
N ALA A 174 16.46 7.38 -23.14
CA ALA A 174 16.80 8.58 -23.91
C ALA A 174 17.65 9.49 -23.02
N ALA A 175 18.87 9.82 -23.46
CA ALA A 175 19.71 10.78 -22.75
C ALA A 175 18.91 12.07 -22.52
N ALA A 176 18.80 12.48 -21.25
CA ALA A 176 18.07 13.68 -20.87
C ALA A 176 18.56 14.88 -21.69
N LEU A 177 17.63 15.71 -22.13
CA LEU A 177 17.97 16.99 -22.73
C LEU A 177 18.47 17.94 -21.62
N PRO A 178 19.26 18.97 -21.97
CA PRO A 178 19.64 19.98 -21.01
C PRO A 178 18.44 20.66 -20.34
N CYS A 179 18.63 21.11 -19.11
CA CYS A 179 17.62 21.90 -18.41
C CYS A 179 17.35 23.20 -19.20
N ILE A 180 16.06 23.48 -19.47
CA ILE A 180 15.64 24.70 -20.18
C ILE A 180 15.11 25.80 -19.24
N GLY A 181 15.16 25.60 -17.91
CA GLY A 181 14.70 26.58 -16.92
C GLY A 181 13.21 26.94 -17.02
N CYS A 182 12.35 25.92 -17.16
CA CYS A 182 10.91 26.15 -17.39
C CYS A 182 10.06 26.26 -16.12
N GLY A 183 10.61 26.02 -14.93
CA GLY A 183 9.89 26.11 -13.64
C GLY A 183 8.79 25.07 -13.39
N ARG A 184 8.45 24.17 -14.32
CA ARG A 184 7.35 23.19 -14.14
C ARG A 184 7.56 22.28 -12.93
N CYS A 185 8.80 21.92 -12.65
CA CYS A 185 9.16 21.09 -11.51
C CYS A 185 8.93 21.78 -10.16
N GLU A 186 8.98 23.11 -10.10
CA GLU A 186 8.63 23.87 -8.89
C GLU A 186 7.13 23.81 -8.62
N GLY A 187 6.30 24.07 -9.62
CA GLY A 187 4.83 23.97 -9.48
C GLY A 187 4.32 22.54 -9.25
N ALA A 188 5.09 21.52 -9.63
CA ALA A 188 4.74 20.12 -9.41
C ALA A 188 5.15 19.57 -8.04
N CYS A 189 5.98 20.30 -7.26
CA CYS A 189 6.52 19.76 -6.02
C CYS A 189 5.49 19.80 -4.88
N PRO A 190 5.12 18.65 -4.27
CA PRO A 190 4.11 18.62 -3.20
C PRO A 190 4.62 19.11 -1.84
N VAL A 191 5.92 19.40 -1.73
CA VAL A 191 6.58 19.88 -0.50
C VAL A 191 7.25 21.24 -0.71
N ASP A 192 6.80 21.98 -1.73
CA ASP A 192 7.22 23.35 -2.03
C ASP A 192 8.76 23.53 -2.16
N LEU A 193 9.46 22.48 -2.60
CA LEU A 193 10.86 22.61 -2.99
C LEU A 193 11.00 23.42 -4.28
N LYS A 194 12.22 23.85 -4.55
CA LYS A 194 12.62 24.48 -5.82
C LYS A 194 13.53 23.55 -6.63
N PRO A 195 13.00 22.48 -7.27
CA PRO A 195 13.82 21.54 -8.02
C PRO A 195 14.69 22.18 -9.11
N GLU A 196 14.26 23.26 -9.75
CA GLU A 196 15.07 23.95 -10.76
C GLU A 196 16.37 24.49 -10.14
N MET A 197 16.26 25.26 -9.07
CA MET A 197 17.41 25.80 -8.34
C MET A 197 18.31 24.69 -7.76
N LEU A 198 17.71 23.60 -7.26
CA LEU A 198 18.44 22.45 -6.74
C LEU A 198 19.24 21.72 -7.83
N HIS A 199 18.67 21.56 -9.03
CA HIS A 199 19.36 20.97 -10.16
C HIS A 199 20.52 21.85 -10.63
N VAL A 200 20.32 23.16 -10.74
CA VAL A 200 21.40 24.12 -11.07
C VAL A 200 22.50 24.09 -10.00
N ALA A 201 22.12 24.02 -8.71
CA ALA A 201 23.08 23.86 -7.62
C ALA A 201 23.90 22.56 -7.78
N PHE A 202 23.24 21.45 -8.14
CA PHE A 202 23.90 20.19 -8.42
C PHE A 202 24.90 20.28 -9.58
N GLU A 203 24.49 20.84 -10.73
CA GLU A 203 25.36 21.01 -11.91
C GLU A 203 26.57 21.91 -11.61
N THR A 204 26.39 22.94 -10.80
CA THR A 204 27.46 23.85 -10.37
C THR A 204 28.29 23.34 -9.19
N GLY A 205 27.94 22.17 -8.63
CA GLY A 205 28.59 21.59 -7.46
C GLY A 205 28.30 22.31 -6.14
N ALA A 206 27.35 23.24 -6.12
CA ALA A 206 26.85 23.87 -4.92
C ALA A 206 25.99 22.87 -4.11
N THR A 207 26.26 22.78 -2.81
CA THR A 207 25.48 21.91 -1.92
C THR A 207 24.34 22.70 -1.32
N ASP A 208 23.11 22.45 -1.79
CA ASP A 208 21.90 22.96 -1.15
C ASP A 208 21.33 21.89 -0.21
N THR A 209 21.18 22.26 1.06
CA THR A 209 20.70 21.35 2.11
C THR A 209 19.18 21.21 2.15
N SER A 210 18.43 22.09 1.48
CA SER A 210 16.96 21.99 1.38
C SER A 210 16.50 20.72 0.66
N VAL A 211 17.37 20.09 -0.14
CA VAL A 211 17.15 18.77 -0.75
C VAL A 211 16.78 17.68 0.27
N THR A 212 17.10 17.86 1.56
CA THR A 212 16.71 16.89 2.58
C THR A 212 15.20 16.76 2.80
N ASP A 213 14.42 17.75 2.37
CA ASP A 213 12.96 17.75 2.48
C ASP A 213 12.29 16.97 1.32
N CYS A 214 13.07 16.56 0.32
CA CYS A 214 12.57 15.77 -0.80
C CYS A 214 12.01 14.43 -0.32
N ILE A 215 10.75 14.14 -0.68
CA ILE A 215 10.07 12.88 -0.34
C ILE A 215 10.13 11.82 -1.45
N GLU A 216 10.91 12.07 -2.52
CA GLU A 216 11.15 11.10 -3.60
C GLU A 216 9.87 10.65 -4.35
N CYS A 217 8.87 11.53 -4.45
CA CYS A 217 7.56 11.23 -5.04
C CYS A 217 7.50 11.17 -6.59
N THR A 218 8.60 11.48 -7.28
CA THR A 218 8.73 11.53 -8.77
C THR A 218 7.91 12.59 -9.51
N ALA A 219 7.19 13.47 -8.81
CA ALA A 219 6.37 14.52 -9.44
C ALA A 219 7.20 15.48 -10.32
N CYS A 220 8.37 15.92 -9.84
CA CYS A 220 9.26 16.80 -10.59
C CYS A 220 9.90 16.12 -11.81
N THR A 221 10.30 14.84 -11.71
CA THR A 221 10.80 14.05 -12.84
C THR A 221 9.72 13.90 -13.91
N ARG A 222 8.48 13.57 -13.53
CA ARG A 222 7.36 13.43 -14.48
C ARG A 222 7.00 14.76 -15.16
N ALA A 223 7.07 15.87 -14.44
CA ALA A 223 6.76 17.19 -14.98
C ALA A 223 7.87 17.77 -15.87
N CYS A 224 9.07 17.17 -15.90
CA CYS A 224 10.23 17.70 -16.59
C CYS A 224 10.16 17.43 -18.10
N PRO A 225 9.99 18.47 -18.95
CA PRO A 225 9.94 18.27 -20.40
C PRO A 225 11.31 17.89 -21.00
N SER A 226 12.41 18.15 -20.28
CA SER A 226 13.75 17.73 -20.67
C SER A 226 14.06 16.27 -20.33
N GLY A 227 13.17 15.57 -19.62
CA GLY A 227 13.37 14.17 -19.23
C GLY A 227 14.49 13.95 -18.19
N ILE A 228 14.80 14.97 -17.37
CA ILE A 228 15.83 14.89 -16.33
C ILE A 228 15.30 14.10 -15.12
N ASP A 229 16.08 13.13 -14.64
CA ASP A 229 15.77 12.37 -13.42
C ASP A 229 16.15 13.14 -12.15
N LEU A 230 15.36 14.18 -11.86
CA LEU A 230 15.54 15.04 -10.69
C LEU A 230 15.47 14.26 -9.38
N VAL A 231 14.58 13.27 -9.28
CA VAL A 231 14.46 12.47 -8.05
C VAL A 231 15.67 11.57 -7.82
N GLY A 232 16.23 10.96 -8.87
CA GLY A 232 17.48 10.21 -8.75
C GLY A 232 18.63 11.08 -8.23
N GLU A 233 18.82 12.27 -8.79
CA GLU A 233 19.84 13.24 -8.35
C GLU A 233 19.64 13.66 -6.89
N PHE A 234 18.42 14.05 -6.52
CA PHE A 234 18.10 14.53 -5.19
C PHE A 234 18.19 13.42 -4.14
N GLY A 235 17.76 12.20 -4.48
CA GLY A 235 17.88 11.03 -3.62
C GLY A 235 19.35 10.72 -3.30
N ALA A 236 20.22 10.70 -4.32
CA ALA A 236 21.66 10.49 -4.11
C ALA A 236 22.28 11.56 -3.22
N LEU A 237 21.93 12.83 -3.44
CA LEU A 237 22.42 13.94 -2.62
C LEU A 237 21.91 13.88 -1.18
N LYS A 238 20.61 13.63 -0.99
CA LYS A 238 19.97 13.49 0.32
C LYS A 238 20.61 12.36 1.12
N HIS A 239 20.82 11.18 0.53
CA HIS A 239 21.48 10.06 1.19
C HIS A 239 22.91 10.40 1.64
N ARG A 240 23.68 11.11 0.79
CA ARG A 240 25.03 11.59 1.16
C ARG A 240 24.98 12.53 2.37
N LEU A 241 24.12 13.54 2.35
CA LEU A 241 23.99 14.51 3.44
C LEU A 241 23.49 13.86 4.74
N GLN A 242 22.55 12.92 4.65
CA GLN A 242 22.08 12.16 5.80
C GLN A 242 23.19 11.29 6.41
N GLY A 243 24.00 10.65 5.56
CA GLY A 243 25.18 9.89 5.99
C GLY A 243 26.18 10.75 6.75
N GLU A 244 26.54 11.92 6.21
CA GLU A 244 27.43 12.88 6.86
C GLU A 244 26.87 13.35 8.21
N ARG A 245 25.59 13.73 8.27
CA ARG A 245 24.92 14.15 9.51
C ARG A 245 24.96 13.06 10.59
N GLU A 246 24.71 11.81 10.24
CA GLU A 246 24.74 10.70 11.20
C GLU A 246 26.17 10.41 11.69
N THR A 247 27.18 10.48 10.80
CA THR A 247 28.58 10.33 11.22
C THR A 247 29.02 11.44 12.19
N ASN A 248 28.64 12.69 11.91
CA ASN A 248 28.92 13.83 12.80
C ASN A 248 28.22 13.65 14.15
N ARG A 249 26.94 13.24 14.14
CA ARG A 249 26.18 12.99 15.37
C ARG A 249 26.81 11.90 16.23
N ARG A 250 27.30 10.81 15.60
CA ARG A 250 28.03 9.74 16.31
C ARG A 250 29.34 10.23 16.90
N ALA A 251 30.10 11.02 16.15
CA ALA A 251 31.35 11.61 16.63
C ALA A 251 31.11 12.54 17.84
N ASP A 252 30.09 13.39 17.77
CA ASP A 252 29.72 14.30 18.87
C ASP A 252 29.28 13.54 20.11
N ASN A 253 28.44 12.51 19.95
CA ASN A 253 28.02 11.66 21.06
C ASN A 253 29.21 10.96 21.71
N ALA A 254 30.14 10.41 20.91
CA ALA A 254 31.34 9.77 21.43
C ALA A 254 32.23 10.76 22.22
N ARG A 255 32.41 12.00 21.72
CA ARG A 255 33.13 13.06 22.43
C ARG A 255 32.47 13.36 23.78
N ARG A 256 31.16 13.61 23.80
CA ARG A 256 30.38 13.85 25.04
C ARG A 256 30.56 12.75 26.07
N HIS A 257 30.54 11.48 25.65
CA HIS A 257 30.74 10.35 26.55
C HIS A 257 32.17 10.27 27.10
N SER A 258 33.17 10.56 26.27
CA SER A 258 34.57 10.62 26.67
C SER A 258 34.80 11.74 27.69
N ASP A 259 34.28 12.93 27.41
CA ASP A 259 34.41 14.10 28.27
C ASP A 259 33.74 13.85 29.64
N ALA A 260 32.51 13.33 29.63
CA ALA A 260 31.81 12.95 30.86
C ALA A 260 32.56 11.88 31.67
N ARG A 261 33.25 10.94 31.02
CA ARG A 261 34.10 9.95 31.70
C ARG A 261 35.31 10.62 32.35
N ASN A 262 35.98 11.52 31.63
CA ASN A 262 37.16 12.24 32.12
C ASN A 262 36.82 13.13 33.33
N GLU A 263 35.68 13.83 33.28
CA GLU A 263 35.20 14.62 34.41
C GLU A 263 34.90 13.77 35.65
N ARG A 264 34.27 12.59 35.48
CA ARG A 264 34.02 11.66 36.60
C ARG A 264 35.32 11.22 37.25
N LEU A 265 36.30 10.81 36.44
CA LEU A 265 37.63 10.40 36.93
C LEU A 265 38.34 11.55 37.65
N ALA A 266 38.27 12.78 37.11
CA ALA A 266 38.86 13.95 37.74
C ALA A 266 38.20 14.33 39.07
N ARG A 267 36.88 14.15 39.21
CA ARG A 267 36.17 14.32 40.49
C ARG A 267 36.63 13.28 41.52
N GLN A 268 36.62 12.00 41.15
CA GLN A 268 37.07 10.92 42.03
C GLN A 268 38.53 11.10 42.46
N ALA A 269 39.41 11.53 41.55
CA ALA A 269 40.81 11.80 41.88
C ALA A 269 40.97 12.95 42.89
N ARG A 270 40.16 14.02 42.75
CA ARG A 270 40.12 15.16 43.70
C ARG A 270 39.62 14.74 45.08
N GLU A 271 38.52 13.98 45.14
CA GLU A 271 37.97 13.43 46.39
C GLU A 271 38.97 12.50 47.07
N GLN A 272 39.58 11.56 46.33
CA GLN A 272 40.61 10.67 46.86
C GLN A 272 41.84 11.44 47.36
N ALA A 273 42.29 12.49 46.64
CA ALA A 273 43.39 13.32 47.08
C ALA A 273 43.07 14.07 48.39
N ALA A 274 41.84 14.60 48.52
CA ALA A 274 41.38 15.23 49.74
C ALA A 274 41.35 14.26 50.92
N HIS A 275 40.74 13.07 50.75
CA HIS A 275 40.74 12.02 51.79
C HIS A 275 42.14 11.56 52.17
N ARG A 276 43.06 11.41 51.19
CA ARG A 276 44.47 11.09 51.48
C ARG A 276 45.16 12.20 52.29
N ALA A 277 44.95 13.46 51.92
CA ALA A 277 45.52 14.60 52.64
C ALA A 277 44.99 14.69 54.08
N GLU A 278 43.70 14.40 54.30
CA GLU A 278 43.10 14.37 55.62
C GLU A 278 43.66 13.23 56.49
N ARG A 279 43.81 12.02 55.93
CA ARG A 279 44.48 10.90 56.63
C ARG A 279 45.90 11.24 57.07
N LEU A 280 46.66 12.00 56.27
CA LEU A 280 48.02 12.42 56.62
C LEU A 280 48.06 13.55 57.66
N ARG A 281 46.98 14.33 57.81
CA ARG A 281 46.85 15.39 58.82
C ARG A 281 46.33 14.87 60.17
N ALA A 282 45.68 13.71 60.20
CA ALA A 282 45.21 13.11 61.44
C ALA A 282 46.43 12.75 62.32
N PRO A 283 46.51 13.26 63.57
CA PRO A 283 47.60 12.92 64.46
C PRO A 283 47.57 11.42 64.74
N HIS A 284 48.70 10.74 64.51
CA HIS A 284 48.88 9.34 64.90
C HIS A 284 48.74 9.21 66.43
N GLN A 285 47.54 8.88 66.91
CA GLN A 285 47.34 8.47 68.29
C GLN A 285 47.87 7.03 68.44
N TRP A 286 49.15 6.91 68.76
CA TRP A 286 49.71 5.68 69.33
C TRP A 286 49.44 5.71 70.84
N GLN A 287 48.46 4.93 71.30
CA GLN A 287 48.32 4.53 72.70
C GLN A 287 49.30 3.39 73.01
#